data_AF-A0A0Q4QPW3-F1
#
_entry.id   AF-A0A0Q4QPW3-F1
#
_cell.length_a   1.000
_cell.length_b   1.000
_cell.length_c   1.000
_cell.angle_alpha   90.00
_cell.angle_beta   90.00
_cell.angle_gamma   90.00
#
_symmetry.space_group_name_H-M   'P 1'
#
loop_
_entity.id
_entity.type
_entity.pdbx_description
1 polymer ?
#
loop_
_entity_poly.entity_id
_entity_poly.type
_entity_poly.pdbx_seq_one_letter_code
_entity_poly.pdbx_strand_id
1 'polypeptide(L)'
;MLIAAGAIPAGRANAASVSIVNGTDWKDTAGNPILANSGNILKVGSTYYWYGEHATSGTFDAVNVYTSSDLKNWTFRSSVLTKTSATELNTSKIERPKVIYNAATGK
;
A
#
# COMPACT_ATOMS: atom_id res chain seq x y z
N MET A 1 -21.83 -9.99 50.89
CA MET A 1 -22.66 -9.89 49.67
C MET A 1 -21.70 -9.78 48.50
N LEU A 2 -21.51 -10.85 47.72
CA LEU A 2 -20.52 -10.93 46.65
C LEU A 2 -21.23 -10.64 45.31
N ILE A 3 -20.88 -9.55 44.63
CA ILE A 3 -21.44 -9.22 43.32
C ILE A 3 -20.59 -9.92 42.26
N ALA A 4 -21.13 -10.96 41.64
CA ALA A 4 -20.51 -11.62 40.50
C ALA A 4 -20.72 -10.75 39.24
N ALA A 5 -19.66 -10.16 38.71
CA ALA A 5 -19.67 -9.49 37.41
C ALA A 5 -19.64 -10.56 36.30
N GLY A 6 -20.79 -10.79 35.65
CA GLY A 6 -20.89 -11.66 34.49
C GLY A 6 -20.21 -11.03 33.26
N ALA A 7 -19.27 -11.75 32.65
CA ALA A 7 -18.65 -11.34 31.40
C ALA A 7 -19.67 -11.41 30.25
N ILE A 8 -19.85 -10.28 29.54
CA ILE A 8 -20.67 -10.22 28.32
C ILE A 8 -19.87 -10.89 27.20
N PRO A 9 -20.41 -11.89 26.47
CA PRO A 9 -19.70 -12.48 25.35
C PRO A 9 -19.53 -11.43 24.25
N ALA A 10 -18.28 -11.17 23.84
CA ALA A 10 -17.99 -10.34 22.70
C ALA A 10 -18.62 -10.96 21.43
N GLY A 11 -19.60 -10.27 20.85
CA GLY A 11 -20.21 -10.68 19.59
C GLY A 11 -19.15 -10.76 18.48
N ARG A 12 -19.29 -11.74 17.57
CA ARG A 12 -18.39 -11.87 16.42
C ARG A 12 -18.50 -10.61 15.56
N ALA A 13 -17.39 -9.91 15.36
CA ALA A 13 -17.33 -8.80 14.42
C ALA A 13 -17.45 -9.37 12.99
N ASN A 14 -18.44 -8.88 12.24
CA ASN A 14 -18.57 -9.15 10.81
C ASN A 14 -17.98 -7.96 10.06
N ALA A 15 -16.89 -8.19 9.32
CA ALA A 15 -16.37 -7.19 8.40
C ALA A 15 -17.26 -7.15 7.15
N ALA A 16 -17.59 -5.95 6.68
CA ALA A 16 -18.30 -5.78 5.41
C ALA A 16 -17.48 -6.38 4.26
N SER A 17 -18.14 -7.01 3.29
CA SER A 17 -17.48 -7.53 2.10
C SER A 17 -16.84 -6.40 1.30
N VAL A 18 -15.53 -6.52 1.06
CA VAL A 18 -14.74 -5.57 0.29
C VAL A 18 -14.61 -6.09 -1.14
N SER A 19 -15.33 -5.46 -2.09
CA SER A 19 -15.29 -5.84 -3.51
C SER A 19 -14.38 -4.93 -4.34
N ILE A 20 -13.70 -5.53 -5.30
CA ILE A 20 -12.89 -4.85 -6.31
C ILE A 20 -13.55 -5.07 -7.67
N VAL A 21 -13.63 -4.03 -8.49
CA VAL A 21 -14.05 -4.14 -9.89
C VAL A 21 -12.78 -4.15 -10.76
N ASN A 22 -12.56 -5.26 -11.45
CA ASN A 22 -11.42 -5.40 -12.36
C ASN A 22 -11.73 -4.72 -13.70
N GLY A 23 -10.70 -4.20 -14.37
CA GLY A 23 -10.83 -3.55 -15.67
C GLY A 23 -11.28 -2.07 -15.61
N THR A 24 -11.39 -1.50 -14.41
CA THR A 24 -11.65 -0.07 -14.21
C THR A 24 -10.46 0.59 -13.54
N ASP A 25 -10.25 1.89 -13.78
CA ASP A 25 -9.24 2.67 -13.06
C ASP A 25 -9.50 2.63 -11.56
N TRP A 26 -8.50 2.24 -10.78
CA TRP A 26 -8.56 2.36 -9.33
C TRP A 26 -8.12 3.74 -8.91
N LYS A 27 -8.86 4.31 -7.97
CA LYS A 27 -8.59 5.62 -7.40
C LYS A 27 -8.21 5.47 -5.94
N ASP A 28 -7.30 6.31 -5.49
CA ASP A 28 -6.98 6.46 -4.08
C ASP A 28 -8.11 7.18 -3.32
N THR A 29 -7.96 7.30 -2.01
CA THR A 29 -8.94 7.96 -1.12
C THR A 29 -9.11 9.46 -1.40
N ALA A 30 -8.21 10.08 -2.15
CA ALA A 30 -8.32 11.47 -2.61
C ALA A 30 -8.94 11.58 -4.02
N GLY A 31 -9.29 10.45 -4.65
CA GLY A 31 -9.91 10.40 -5.98
C GLY A 31 -8.89 10.45 -7.13
N ASN A 32 -7.59 10.38 -6.86
CA ASN A 32 -6.56 10.34 -7.88
C ASN A 32 -6.34 8.91 -8.38
N PRO A 33 -5.96 8.68 -9.65
CA PRO A 33 -5.54 7.37 -10.11
C PRO A 33 -4.41 6.78 -9.25
N ILE A 34 -4.48 5.48 -8.97
CA ILE A 34 -3.36 4.77 -8.33
C ILE A 34 -2.25 4.56 -9.36
N LEU A 35 -1.06 5.10 -9.09
CA LEU A 35 0.12 5.04 -9.94
C LEU A 35 1.18 4.16 -9.28
N ALA A 36 0.92 2.85 -9.21
CA ALA A 36 1.79 1.85 -8.60
C ALA A 36 1.84 0.56 -9.44
N ASN A 37 2.35 0.68 -10.66
CA ASN A 37 2.44 -0.44 -11.58
C ASN A 37 3.47 -1.49 -11.11
N SER A 38 3.32 -2.72 -11.58
CA SER A 38 4.23 -3.88 -11.50
C SER A 38 4.96 -4.19 -10.18
N GLY A 39 4.58 -3.59 -9.05
CA GLY A 39 5.29 -3.74 -7.79
C GLY A 39 4.82 -4.91 -6.93
N ASN A 40 4.70 -4.70 -5.61
CA ASN A 40 4.19 -5.69 -4.67
C ASN A 40 3.43 -5.05 -3.52
N ILE A 41 2.64 -5.87 -2.82
CA ILE A 41 2.02 -5.51 -1.55
C ILE A 41 2.82 -6.18 -0.42
N LEU A 42 3.25 -5.38 0.56
CA LEU A 42 3.88 -5.82 1.80
C LEU A 42 2.90 -5.59 2.95
N LYS A 43 2.75 -6.56 3.86
CA LYS A 43 1.99 -6.39 5.10
C LYS A 43 2.94 -6.19 6.28
N VAL A 44 2.74 -5.12 7.04
CA VAL A 44 3.43 -4.87 8.32
C VAL A 44 2.38 -4.53 9.37
N GLY A 45 2.25 -5.39 10.38
CA GLY A 45 1.17 -5.28 11.37
C GLY A 45 -0.22 -5.30 10.72
N SER A 46 -1.05 -4.33 11.05
CA SER A 46 -2.40 -4.16 10.46
C SER A 46 -2.40 -3.50 9.09
N THR A 47 -1.28 -2.96 8.62
CA THR A 47 -1.21 -2.11 7.41
C THR A 47 -0.64 -2.87 6.22
N TYR A 48 -1.26 -2.66 5.06
CA TYR A 48 -0.75 -3.07 3.76
C TYR A 48 -0.09 -1.88 3.05
N TYR A 49 1.04 -2.13 2.41
CA TYR A 49 1.83 -1.15 1.66
C TYR A 49 1.93 -1.65 0.23
N TRP A 50 1.33 -0.93 -0.72
CA TRP A 50 1.43 -1.24 -2.14
C TRP A 50 2.47 -0.34 -2.77
N TYR A 51 3.60 -0.95 -3.12
CA TYR A 51 4.68 -0.33 -3.85
C TYR A 51 4.50 -0.57 -5.34
N GLY A 52 4.87 0.39 -6.18
CA GLY A 52 4.91 0.19 -7.63
C GLY A 52 5.53 1.36 -8.38
N GLU A 53 5.95 1.12 -9.62
CA GLU A 53 6.52 2.17 -10.45
C GLU A 53 5.45 3.12 -11.01
N HIS A 54 5.85 4.38 -11.13
CA HIS A 54 5.22 5.40 -11.94
C HIS A 54 6.23 5.86 -12.99
N ALA A 55 5.79 5.85 -14.25
CA ALA A 55 6.56 6.31 -15.38
C ALA A 55 5.82 7.44 -16.09
N THR A 56 6.55 8.48 -16.47
CA THR A 56 6.04 9.58 -17.31
C THR A 56 6.69 9.47 -18.68
N SER A 57 5.89 9.38 -19.74
CA SER A 57 6.36 9.28 -21.13
C SER A 57 7.39 8.15 -21.36
N GLY A 58 7.23 7.01 -20.66
CA GLY A 58 8.10 5.84 -20.79
C GLY A 58 9.39 5.87 -19.95
N THR A 59 9.67 6.96 -19.24
CA THR A 59 10.84 7.12 -18.37
C THR A 59 10.45 7.01 -16.90
N PHE A 60 11.36 6.48 -16.07
CA PHE A 60 11.16 6.42 -14.62
C PHE A 60 10.88 7.81 -14.03
N ASP A 61 9.86 7.88 -13.18
CA ASP A 61 9.56 9.10 -12.42
C ASP A 61 9.64 8.83 -10.91
N ALA A 62 8.93 7.78 -10.44
CA ALA A 62 8.90 7.43 -9.02
C ALA A 62 8.59 5.95 -8.75
N VAL A 63 8.99 5.45 -7.58
CA VAL A 63 8.36 4.31 -6.91
C VAL A 63 7.41 4.88 -5.86
N ASN A 64 6.11 4.74 -6.09
CA ASN A 64 5.08 5.21 -5.18
C ASN A 64 4.74 4.13 -4.15
N VAL A 65 4.29 4.57 -2.97
CA VAL A 65 3.69 3.71 -1.96
C VAL A 65 2.32 4.21 -1.55
N TYR A 66 1.35 3.30 -1.58
CA TYR A 66 0.01 3.48 -1.06
C TYR A 66 -0.19 2.61 0.18
N THR A 67 -1.05 3.03 1.09
CA THR A 67 -1.38 2.27 2.30
C THR A 67 -2.86 1.94 2.38
N SER A 68 -3.18 0.77 2.92
CA SER A 68 -4.56 0.33 3.13
C SER A 68 -4.64 -0.59 4.35
N SER A 69 -5.80 -0.63 5.01
CA SER A 69 -6.14 -1.64 6.03
C SER A 69 -6.99 -2.79 5.47
N ASP A 70 -7.54 -2.65 4.27
CA ASP A 70 -8.58 -3.53 3.72
C ASP A 70 -8.34 -4.00 2.28
N LEU A 71 -7.17 -3.66 1.70
CA LEU A 71 -6.77 -3.98 0.33
C LEU A 71 -7.61 -3.32 -0.80
N LYS A 72 -8.54 -2.42 -0.47
CA LYS A 72 -9.38 -1.70 -1.45
C LYS A 72 -9.22 -0.19 -1.36
N ASN A 73 -9.33 0.35 -0.15
CA ASN A 73 -9.23 1.78 0.09
C ASN A 73 -7.76 2.13 0.28
N TRP A 74 -7.13 2.60 -0.79
CA TRP A 74 -5.71 2.92 -0.82
C TRP A 74 -5.51 4.42 -0.64
N THR A 75 -4.66 4.82 0.30
CA THR A 75 -4.26 6.21 0.52
C THR A 75 -2.83 6.40 0.04
N PHE A 76 -2.59 7.38 -0.84
CA PHE A 76 -1.23 7.74 -1.23
C PHE A 76 -0.43 8.16 0.01
N ARG A 77 0.78 7.60 0.15
CA ARG A 77 1.64 7.87 1.32
C ARG A 77 2.87 8.69 0.94
N SER A 78 3.59 8.29 -0.10
CA SER A 78 4.78 9.00 -0.60
C SER A 78 5.33 8.38 -1.90
N SER A 79 6.26 9.08 -2.55
CA SER A 79 7.20 8.50 -3.50
C SER A 79 8.51 8.17 -2.77
N VAL A 80 8.82 6.88 -2.61
CA VAL A 80 9.95 6.41 -1.79
C VAL A 80 11.28 6.38 -2.54
N LEU A 81 11.22 6.33 -3.87
CA LEU A 81 12.34 6.53 -4.77
C LEU A 81 11.85 7.44 -5.90
N THR A 82 12.66 8.41 -6.32
CA THR A 82 12.33 9.33 -7.41
C THR A 82 13.48 9.39 -8.40
N LYS A 83 13.23 9.88 -9.61
CA LYS A 83 14.30 10.11 -10.59
C LYS A 83 15.43 10.99 -10.06
N THR A 84 15.14 11.89 -9.10
CA THR A 84 16.13 12.77 -8.47
C THR A 84 16.81 12.17 -7.23
N SER A 85 16.46 10.94 -6.83
CA SER A 85 17.08 10.29 -5.67
C SER A 85 18.57 9.96 -5.88
N ALA A 86 19.00 9.83 -7.14
CA ALA A 86 20.40 9.70 -7.54
C ALA A 86 20.58 10.15 -8.99
N THR A 87 21.76 10.66 -9.35
CA THR A 87 22.03 11.19 -10.70
C THR A 87 21.74 10.18 -11.82
N GLU A 88 22.06 8.90 -11.61
CA GLU A 88 21.84 7.83 -12.58
C GLU A 88 20.35 7.53 -12.82
N LEU A 89 19.47 7.91 -11.89
CA LEU A 89 18.03 7.67 -12.01
C LEU A 89 17.32 8.73 -12.88
N ASN A 90 17.96 9.87 -13.15
CA ASN A 90 17.36 10.98 -13.91
C ASN A 90 16.91 10.59 -15.32
N THR A 91 17.57 9.60 -15.94
CA THR A 91 17.29 9.13 -17.30
C THR A 91 17.11 7.61 -17.35
N SER A 92 16.78 6.98 -16.23
CA SER A 92 16.69 5.53 -16.14
C SER A 92 15.31 4.99 -16.49
N LYS A 93 15.25 3.67 -16.58
CA LYS A 93 14.02 2.90 -16.55
C LYS A 93 14.09 1.95 -15.36
N ILE A 94 13.15 2.10 -14.43
CA ILE A 94 12.97 1.21 -13.29
C ILE A 94 11.63 0.50 -13.47
N GLU A 95 11.67 -0.82 -13.38
CA GLU A 95 10.48 -1.66 -13.52
C GLU A 95 10.41 -2.65 -12.35
N ARG A 96 9.19 -3.05 -12.00
CA ARG A 96 8.93 -4.15 -11.07
C ARG A 96 9.62 -3.99 -9.71
N PRO A 97 9.58 -2.82 -9.05
CA PRO A 97 10.17 -2.65 -7.74
C PRO A 97 9.57 -3.68 -6.75
N LYS A 98 10.40 -4.18 -5.84
CA LYS A 98 9.98 -5.08 -4.77
C LYS A 98 10.54 -4.58 -3.45
N VAL A 99 9.70 -4.54 -2.43
CA VAL A 99 10.10 -4.23 -1.06
C VAL A 99 9.84 -5.45 -0.19
N ILE A 100 10.85 -5.82 0.59
CA ILE A 100 10.80 -6.88 1.59
C ILE A 100 11.23 -6.31 2.94
N TYR A 101 10.71 -6.89 4.02
CA TYR A 101 11.10 -6.53 5.38
C TYR A 101 12.11 -7.54 5.94
N ASN A 102 13.19 -7.02 6.53
CA ASN A 102 14.23 -7.72 7.23
C ASN A 102 14.04 -7.56 8.75
N ALA A 103 13.45 -8.58 9.37
CA ALA A 103 13.17 -8.61 10.80
C ALA A 103 14.42 -8.53 11.70
N ALA A 104 15.58 -8.99 11.23
CA ALA A 104 16.82 -8.96 12.02
C ALA A 104 17.37 -7.52 12.18
N THR A 105 17.00 -6.62 11.28
CA THR A 105 17.50 -5.23 11.29
C THR A 105 16.39 -4.19 11.45
N GLY A 106 15.12 -4.60 11.40
CA GLY A 106 13.98 -3.70 11.47
C GLY A 106 13.83 -2.82 10.22
N LYS A 107 14.35 -3.27 9.07
CA LYS A 107 14.37 -2.52 7.81
C LYS A 107 13.49 -3.16 6.76
#